data_AF-A0A432ZR73-F1
#
_entry.id   AF-A0A432ZR73-F1
#
_cell.length_a   1.000
_cell.length_b   1.000
_cell.length_c   1.000
_cell.angle_alpha   90.00
_cell.angle_beta   90.00
_cell.angle_gamma   90.00
#
_symmetry.space_group_name_H-M   'P 1'
#
loop_
_entity.id
_entity.type
_entity.pdbx_description
1 polymer ?
#
loop_
_entity_poly.entity_id
_entity_poly.type
_entity_poly.pdbx_seq_one_letter_code
_entity_poly.pdbx_strand_id
1 'polypeptide(L)'
;MAIMALLLQQCLLLLMPLLQAQSVVTKQPLSEPAQAEQAAPIVKLEQQLLAVKQQQWLASAELELRQQQQQLAQLKRQLSDLSPQSQVFVKKPIPFRVKGQLQRQQPILLLSYGQQLLRVVAGTQLPEGYHVEFVQQQWWLISRQGLRYQLSRWGWRYVTKD
;
A
#
# COMPACT_ATOMS: atom_id res chain seq x y z
N MET A 1 -10.31 -19.27 -11.01
CA MET A 1 -11.09 -19.63 -9.82
C MET A 1 -10.55 -20.84 -9.05
N ALA A 2 -10.00 -21.88 -9.71
CA ALA A 2 -9.35 -23.02 -9.02
C ALA A 2 -8.15 -22.65 -8.12
N ILE A 3 -7.45 -21.54 -8.42
CA ILE A 3 -6.24 -21.11 -7.71
C ILE A 3 -6.54 -20.62 -6.27
N MET A 4 -7.70 -19.99 -6.02
CA MET A 4 -8.03 -19.52 -4.66
C MET A 4 -8.33 -20.67 -3.70
N ALA A 5 -8.80 -21.82 -4.20
CA ALA A 5 -9.02 -23.02 -3.38
C ALA A 5 -7.70 -23.70 -2.97
N LEU A 6 -6.70 -23.69 -3.85
CA LEU A 6 -5.36 -24.27 -3.62
C LEU A 6 -4.58 -23.54 -2.51
N LEU A 7 -4.71 -22.21 -2.42
CA LEU A 7 -4.09 -21.43 -1.34
C LEU A 7 -4.68 -21.75 0.03
N LEU A 8 -6.00 -21.93 0.12
CA LEU A 8 -6.67 -22.28 1.38
C LEU A 8 -6.26 -23.68 1.87
N GLN A 9 -6.08 -24.63 0.94
CA GLN A 9 -5.66 -25.99 1.25
C GLN A 9 -4.22 -26.05 1.79
N GLN A 10 -3.31 -25.24 1.24
CA GLN A 10 -1.93 -25.15 1.74
C GLN A 10 -1.86 -24.56 3.16
N CYS A 11 -2.75 -23.61 3.49
CA CYS A 11 -2.82 -23.06 4.84
C CYS A 11 -3.33 -24.09 5.87
N LEU A 12 -4.28 -24.96 5.50
CA LEU A 12 -4.80 -26.00 6.39
C LEU A 12 -3.78 -27.12 6.66
N LEU A 13 -2.95 -27.47 5.68
CA LEU A 13 -1.90 -28.48 5.83
C LEU A 13 -0.77 -28.06 6.80
N LEU A 14 -0.50 -26.76 6.91
CA LEU A 14 0.52 -26.22 7.83
C LEU A 14 0.12 -26.25 9.32
N LEU A 15 -1.17 -26.43 9.64
CA LEU A 15 -1.68 -26.41 11.02
C LEU A 15 -1.65 -27.78 11.72
N MET A 16 -1.64 -28.88 10.96
CA MET A 16 -1.56 -30.25 11.50
C MET A 16 -0.29 -30.56 12.30
N PRO A 17 0.93 -30.15 11.90
CA PRO A 17 2.14 -30.48 12.67
C PRO A 17 2.30 -29.66 13.96
N LEU A 18 1.63 -28.51 14.08
CA LEU A 18 1.68 -27.66 15.27
C LEU A 18 0.89 -28.27 16.46
N LEU A 19 -0.07 -29.15 16.19
CA LEU A 19 -0.86 -29.80 17.22
C LEU A 19 -0.19 -31.06 17.81
N GLN A 20 0.78 -31.67 17.12
CA GLN A 20 1.44 -32.90 17.59
C GLN A 20 2.67 -32.66 18.46
N ALA A 21 3.14 -31.42 18.61
CA ALA A 21 4.36 -31.09 19.36
C ALA A 21 4.16 -30.95 20.89
N GLN A 22 2.95 -31.15 21.44
CA GLN A 22 2.67 -30.92 22.86
C GLN A 22 2.42 -32.18 23.71
N SER A 23 2.60 -33.39 23.17
CA SER A 23 2.17 -34.60 23.90
C SER A 23 3.18 -35.75 23.92
N VAL A 24 4.46 -35.53 24.22
CA VAL A 24 5.37 -36.63 24.63
C VAL A 24 6.44 -36.12 25.62
N VAL A 25 6.61 -36.88 26.72
CA VAL A 25 7.70 -36.87 27.73
C VAL A 25 7.51 -35.94 28.96
N THR A 26 6.68 -36.29 29.95
CA THR A 26 6.93 -37.18 31.14
C THR A 26 8.04 -36.77 32.13
N LYS A 27 7.59 -36.44 33.35
CA LYS A 27 8.03 -36.91 34.69
C LYS A 27 9.45 -36.56 35.20
N GLN A 28 9.48 -35.73 36.26
CA GLN A 28 10.34 -35.69 37.48
C GLN A 28 11.50 -36.71 37.61
N PRO A 29 12.67 -36.37 38.25
CA PRO A 29 12.71 -36.10 39.69
C PRO A 29 13.74 -35.07 40.22
N LEU A 30 13.57 -34.76 41.52
CA LEU A 30 14.37 -33.94 42.44
C LEU A 30 15.87 -34.31 42.50
N SER A 31 16.76 -33.30 42.59
CA SER A 31 18.01 -33.29 43.39
C SER A 31 18.72 -31.92 43.27
N GLU A 32 18.61 -31.08 44.30
CA GLU A 32 19.73 -30.22 44.75
C GLU A 32 20.46 -31.00 45.87
N PRO A 33 21.75 -30.78 46.18
CA PRO A 33 22.47 -29.51 46.05
C PRO A 33 23.93 -29.67 45.55
N ALA A 34 24.67 -28.56 45.57
CA ALA A 34 26.13 -28.45 45.39
C ALA A 34 26.62 -28.34 43.94
N GLN A 35 26.68 -27.10 43.44
CA GLN A 35 27.81 -26.56 42.65
C GLN A 35 27.58 -25.07 42.33
N ALA A 36 27.50 -24.25 43.37
CA ALA A 36 27.56 -22.79 43.24
C ALA A 36 29.02 -22.33 43.24
N GLU A 37 29.81 -22.62 42.19
CA GLU A 37 31.10 -21.92 41.95
C GLU A 37 31.80 -22.16 40.58
N GLN A 38 31.11 -22.62 39.54
CA GLN A 38 31.71 -22.76 38.19
C GLN A 38 31.03 -21.93 37.07
N ALA A 39 30.06 -21.09 37.40
CA ALA A 39 29.23 -20.37 36.41
C ALA A 39 29.83 -19.05 35.86
N ALA A 40 30.88 -18.49 36.47
CA ALA A 40 31.43 -17.19 36.08
C ALA A 40 32.03 -17.08 34.65
N PRO A 41 32.75 -18.09 34.10
CA PRO A 41 33.29 -18.00 32.74
C PRO A 41 32.24 -18.27 31.65
N ILE A 42 31.21 -19.07 31.95
CA ILE A 42 30.13 -19.40 31.01
C ILE A 42 29.25 -18.17 30.77
N VAL A 43 28.91 -17.42 31.83
CA VAL A 43 28.13 -16.17 31.71
C VAL A 43 28.89 -15.11 30.90
N LYS A 44 30.23 -15.04 31.01
CA LYS A 44 31.05 -14.15 30.17
C LYS A 44 31.05 -14.58 28.71
N LEU A 45 31.12 -15.87 28.42
CA LEU A 45 31.04 -16.40 27.06
C LEU A 45 29.65 -16.16 26.43
N GLU A 46 28.56 -16.32 27.19
CA GLU A 46 27.20 -16.02 26.72
C GLU A 46 27.03 -14.53 26.39
N GLN A 47 27.54 -13.63 27.25
CA GLN A 47 27.49 -12.19 27.00
C GLN A 47 28.31 -11.78 25.76
N GLN A 48 29.50 -12.36 25.57
CA GLN A 48 30.31 -12.12 24.37
C GLN A 48 29.61 -12.63 23.10
N LEU A 49 29.01 -13.80 23.16
CA LEU A 49 28.32 -14.41 22.03
C LEU A 49 27.05 -13.62 21.65
N LEU A 50 26.35 -13.06 22.65
CA LEU A 50 25.20 -12.20 22.45
C LEU A 50 25.60 -10.84 21.85
N ALA A 51 26.72 -10.26 22.30
CA ALA A 51 27.30 -9.05 21.71
C ALA A 51 27.71 -9.25 20.23
N VAL A 52 28.34 -10.39 19.90
CA VAL A 52 28.71 -10.73 18.52
C VAL A 52 27.46 -10.88 17.64
N LYS A 53 26.42 -11.57 18.12
CA LYS A 53 25.15 -11.70 17.38
C LYS A 53 24.47 -10.36 17.15
N GLN A 54 24.48 -9.47 18.14
CA GLN A 54 23.91 -8.12 17.99
C GLN A 54 24.68 -7.30 16.96
N GLN A 55 26.01 -7.35 16.96
CA GLN A 55 26.82 -6.65 15.95
C GLN A 55 26.60 -7.20 14.54
N GLN A 56 26.47 -8.52 14.39
CA GLN A 56 26.13 -9.14 13.10
C GLN A 56 24.74 -8.71 12.61
N TRP A 57 23.76 -8.67 13.52
CA TRP A 57 22.40 -8.23 13.20
C TRP A 57 22.34 -6.74 12.84
N LEU A 58 23.08 -5.88 13.56
CA LEU A 58 23.18 -4.45 13.25
C LEU A 58 23.85 -4.23 11.89
N ALA A 59 24.93 -4.95 11.60
CA ALA A 59 25.63 -4.85 10.32
C ALA A 59 24.74 -5.27 9.14
N SER A 60 23.92 -6.32 9.29
CA SER A 60 22.95 -6.72 8.26
C SER A 60 21.82 -5.69 8.09
N ALA A 61 21.29 -5.16 9.20
CA ALA A 61 20.21 -4.17 9.16
C ALA A 61 20.67 -2.85 8.51
N GLU A 62 21.89 -2.39 8.78
CA GLU A 62 22.45 -1.21 8.13
C GLU A 62 22.65 -1.39 6.62
N LEU A 63 23.04 -2.59 6.19
CA LEU A 63 23.26 -2.91 4.78
C LEU A 63 21.91 -2.98 4.03
N GLU A 64 20.88 -3.59 4.62
CA GLU A 64 19.51 -3.57 4.09
C GLU A 64 18.96 -2.14 4.01
N LEU A 65 19.18 -1.32 5.03
CA LEU A 65 18.73 0.08 5.04
C LEU A 65 19.41 0.91 3.94
N ARG A 66 20.71 0.72 3.72
CA ARG A 66 21.43 1.36 2.60
C ARG A 66 20.90 0.89 1.25
N GLN A 67 20.60 -0.40 1.11
CA GLN A 67 20.04 -0.96 -0.12
C GLN A 67 18.64 -0.38 -0.41
N GLN A 68 17.78 -0.27 0.61
CA GLN A 68 16.47 0.37 0.47
C GLN A 68 16.58 1.86 0.15
N GLN A 69 17.51 2.59 0.77
CA GLN A 69 17.75 4.01 0.44
C GLN A 69 18.21 4.20 -1.00
N GLN A 70 19.07 3.31 -1.51
CA GLN A 70 19.51 3.35 -2.91
C GLN A 70 18.37 3.05 -3.88
N GLN A 71 17.55 2.03 -3.60
CA GLN A 71 16.34 1.73 -4.40
C GLN A 71 15.36 2.92 -4.40
N LEU A 72 15.17 3.56 -3.25
CA LEU A 72 14.28 4.70 -3.10
C LEU A 72 14.82 5.95 -3.83
N ALA A 73 16.13 6.17 -3.81
CA ALA A 73 16.78 7.21 -4.60
C ALA A 73 16.65 6.94 -6.12
N GLN A 74 16.81 5.69 -6.55
CA GLN A 74 16.65 5.29 -7.94
C GLN A 74 15.20 5.46 -8.42
N LEU A 75 14.22 5.03 -7.63
CA LEU A 75 12.80 5.25 -7.91
C LEU A 75 12.45 6.75 -7.96
N LYS A 76 13.00 7.56 -7.04
CA LYS A 76 12.83 9.02 -7.10
C LYS A 76 13.40 9.63 -8.37
N ARG A 77 14.56 9.16 -8.84
CA ARG A 77 15.14 9.61 -10.13
C ARG A 77 14.30 9.18 -11.32
N GLN A 78 13.83 7.93 -11.34
CA GLN A 78 12.89 7.47 -12.38
C GLN A 78 11.60 8.31 -12.38
N LEU A 79 11.08 8.68 -11.21
CA LEU A 79 9.91 9.56 -11.12
C LEU A 79 10.20 10.99 -11.57
N SER A 80 11.39 11.54 -11.31
CA SER A 80 11.76 12.88 -11.81
C SER A 80 12.00 12.88 -13.32
N ASP A 81 12.58 11.81 -13.86
CA ASP A 81 12.86 11.67 -15.29
C ASP A 81 11.57 11.40 -16.09
N LEU A 82 10.56 10.80 -15.45
CA LEU A 82 9.19 10.67 -15.97
C LEU A 82 8.32 11.93 -15.76
N SER A 83 8.85 12.97 -15.09
CA SER A 83 8.15 14.22 -14.82
C SER A 83 8.55 15.43 -15.73
N PRO A 84 8.67 15.35 -17.07
CA PRO A 84 8.77 16.56 -17.88
C PRO A 84 7.44 17.12 -18.40
N GLN A 85 6.28 16.47 -18.26
CA GLN A 85 5.09 16.90 -19.00
C GLN A 85 3.79 16.85 -18.18
N SER A 86 3.02 17.94 -18.25
CA SER A 86 1.60 18.04 -17.88
C SER A 86 1.21 18.50 -16.47
N GLN A 87 1.93 19.46 -15.90
CA GLN A 87 1.33 20.41 -14.96
C GLN A 87 1.26 21.83 -15.54
N VAL A 88 0.58 21.97 -16.68
CA VAL A 88 0.15 23.30 -17.13
C VAL A 88 -1.07 23.68 -16.31
N PHE A 89 -0.85 24.50 -15.28
CA PHE A 89 -1.90 25.13 -14.47
C PHE A 89 -2.67 26.14 -15.32
N VAL A 90 -3.62 25.67 -16.14
CA VAL A 90 -4.59 26.56 -16.80
C VAL A 90 -5.59 27.04 -15.74
N LYS A 91 -5.50 28.32 -15.40
CA LYS A 91 -6.20 29.07 -14.34
C LYS A 91 -7.72 29.24 -14.54
N LYS A 92 -8.46 28.21 -14.95
CA LYS A 92 -9.92 28.22 -14.77
C LYS A 92 -10.33 27.01 -13.92
N PRO A 93 -10.70 27.21 -12.64
CA PRO A 93 -11.23 26.13 -11.83
C PRO A 93 -12.44 25.54 -12.53
N ILE A 94 -12.42 24.23 -12.75
CA ILE A 94 -13.61 23.51 -13.17
C ILE A 94 -14.67 23.78 -12.10
N PRO A 95 -15.86 24.32 -12.46
CA PRO A 95 -16.85 24.76 -11.50
C PRO A 95 -17.59 23.59 -10.83
N PHE A 96 -17.15 22.35 -11.07
CA PHE A 96 -17.73 21.13 -10.53
C PHE A 96 -16.92 20.65 -9.33
N ARG A 97 -17.61 20.35 -8.22
CA ARG A 97 -17.02 19.60 -7.10
C ARG A 97 -17.67 18.24 -6.98
N VAL A 98 -16.88 17.22 -6.74
CA VAL A 98 -17.40 15.87 -6.51
C VAL A 98 -18.07 15.83 -5.13
N LYS A 99 -19.30 15.35 -5.10
CA LYS A 99 -20.09 15.14 -3.86
C LYS A 99 -20.17 13.69 -3.46
N GLY A 100 -20.05 12.77 -4.41
CA GLY A 100 -20.07 11.34 -4.15
C GLY A 100 -20.22 10.52 -5.41
N GLN A 101 -20.29 9.20 -5.24
CA GLN A 101 -20.50 8.26 -6.32
C GLN A 101 -21.43 7.14 -5.84
N LEU A 102 -22.34 6.72 -6.71
CA LEU A 102 -23.17 5.55 -6.51
C LEU A 102 -22.62 4.40 -7.35
N GLN A 103 -22.22 3.32 -6.69
CA GLN A 103 -21.77 2.09 -7.35
C GLN A 103 -22.99 1.30 -7.83
N ARG A 104 -23.34 1.47 -9.09
CA ARG A 104 -24.35 0.68 -9.81
C ARG A 104 -23.68 0.04 -11.03
N GLN A 105 -24.41 -0.82 -11.75
CA GLN A 105 -23.95 -1.41 -13.01
C GLN A 105 -23.39 -0.35 -13.98
N GLN A 106 -24.00 0.84 -13.99
CA GLN A 106 -23.40 2.06 -14.53
C GLN A 106 -23.09 3.02 -13.37
N PRO A 107 -21.81 3.34 -13.09
CA PRO A 107 -21.46 4.20 -11.97
C PRO A 107 -22.01 5.61 -12.19
N ILE A 108 -22.71 6.14 -11.18
CA ILE A 108 -23.28 7.49 -11.21
C ILE A 108 -22.43 8.40 -10.35
N LEU A 109 -21.93 9.49 -10.92
CA LEU A 109 -21.20 10.54 -10.23
C LEU A 109 -22.15 11.64 -9.79
N LEU A 110 -21.97 12.13 -8.56
CA LEU A 110 -22.67 13.29 -8.03
C LEU A 110 -21.72 14.50 -8.08
N LEU A 111 -22.07 15.51 -8.87
CA LEU A 111 -21.29 16.74 -9.00
C LEU A 111 -22.11 17.92 -8.47
N SER A 112 -21.50 18.82 -7.69
CA SER A 112 -22.11 20.12 -7.43
C SER A 112 -21.62 21.16 -8.42
N TYR A 113 -22.54 21.93 -8.98
CA TYR A 113 -22.30 23.09 -9.82
C TYR A 113 -23.03 24.29 -9.22
N GLY A 114 -22.29 25.24 -8.61
CA GLY A 114 -22.91 26.27 -7.77
C GLY A 114 -23.72 25.63 -6.63
N GLN A 115 -25.03 25.89 -6.60
CA GLN A 115 -25.98 25.32 -5.63
C GLN A 115 -26.68 24.04 -6.11
N GLN A 116 -26.46 23.63 -7.36
CA GLN A 116 -27.14 22.49 -7.96
C GLN A 116 -26.34 21.20 -7.75
N LEU A 117 -27.05 20.09 -7.51
CA LEU A 117 -26.49 18.75 -7.51
C LEU A 117 -26.86 18.03 -8.81
N LEU A 118 -25.86 17.72 -9.61
CA LEU A 118 -25.96 17.01 -10.87
C LEU A 118 -25.68 15.52 -10.66
N ARG A 119 -26.50 14.67 -11.26
CA ARG A 119 -26.30 13.22 -11.33
C ARG A 119 -25.85 12.88 -12.73
N VAL A 120 -24.64 12.36 -12.87
CA VAL A 120 -23.98 12.27 -14.17
C VAL A 120 -23.39 10.88 -14.37
N VAL A 121 -23.48 10.38 -15.60
CA VAL A 121 -22.87 9.12 -16.05
C VAL A 121 -21.93 9.40 -17.22
N ALA A 122 -21.12 8.42 -17.63
CA ALA A 122 -20.33 8.56 -18.84
C ALA A 122 -21.23 8.90 -20.04
N GLY A 123 -20.81 9.85 -20.88
CA GLY A 123 -21.59 10.40 -21.99
C GLY A 123 -22.46 11.63 -21.62
N THR A 124 -22.55 12.00 -20.34
CA THR A 124 -23.41 13.12 -19.92
C THR A 124 -22.79 14.46 -20.32
N GLN A 125 -23.57 15.30 -21.02
CA GLN A 125 -23.22 16.71 -21.23
C GLN A 125 -23.51 17.52 -19.98
N LEU A 126 -22.56 18.35 -19.59
CA LEU A 126 -22.59 19.24 -18.44
C LEU A 126 -22.72 20.70 -18.91
N PRO A 127 -23.10 21.63 -18.02
CA PRO A 127 -23.10 23.06 -18.32
C PRO A 127 -21.76 23.56 -18.89
N GLU A 128 -21.77 24.70 -19.58
CA GLU A 128 -20.58 25.33 -20.19
C GLU A 128 -19.83 24.48 -21.24
N GLY A 129 -20.48 23.47 -21.80
CA GLY A 129 -19.89 22.62 -22.84
C GLY A 129 -18.88 21.61 -22.31
N TYR A 130 -18.95 21.27 -21.03
CA TYR A 130 -18.22 20.15 -20.47
C TYR A 130 -18.94 18.83 -20.80
N HIS A 131 -18.20 17.74 -20.94
CA HIS A 131 -18.73 16.42 -21.24
C HIS A 131 -18.02 15.37 -20.40
N VAL A 132 -18.77 14.46 -19.78
CA VAL A 132 -18.18 13.34 -19.01
C VAL A 132 -17.79 12.23 -19.97
N GLU A 133 -16.50 12.05 -20.22
CA GLU A 133 -16.02 10.96 -21.07
C GLU A 133 -16.05 9.62 -20.33
N PHE A 134 -15.61 9.61 -19.07
CA PHE A 134 -15.37 8.38 -18.35
C PHE A 134 -15.57 8.54 -16.84
N VAL A 135 -16.05 7.47 -16.20
CA VAL A 135 -16.33 7.43 -14.77
C VAL A 135 -15.65 6.22 -14.13
N GLN A 136 -14.62 6.45 -13.32
CA GLN A 136 -13.96 5.41 -12.51
C GLN A 136 -14.31 5.55 -11.02
N GLN A 137 -13.78 4.66 -10.18
CA GLN A 137 -14.03 4.65 -8.74
C GLN A 137 -13.39 5.83 -8.00
N GLN A 138 -12.21 6.27 -8.42
CA GLN A 138 -11.43 7.28 -7.68
C GLN A 138 -11.27 8.59 -8.45
N TRP A 139 -11.56 8.57 -9.75
CA TRP A 139 -11.43 9.72 -10.62
C TRP A 139 -12.33 9.60 -11.85
N TRP A 140 -12.52 10.73 -12.51
CA TRP A 140 -13.45 10.92 -13.62
C TRP A 140 -12.80 11.75 -14.70
N LEU A 141 -13.09 11.46 -15.97
CA LEU A 141 -12.57 12.24 -17.08
C LEU A 141 -13.68 13.13 -17.64
N ILE A 142 -13.42 14.43 -17.65
CA ILE A 142 -14.31 15.44 -18.21
C ILE A 142 -13.55 16.17 -19.30
N SER A 143 -14.18 16.41 -20.44
CA SER A 143 -13.61 17.21 -21.52
C SER A 143 -14.41 18.47 -21.83
N ARG A 144 -13.73 19.48 -22.36
CA ARG A 144 -14.32 20.73 -22.85
C ARG A 144 -13.44 21.27 -23.96
N GLN A 145 -14.01 21.53 -25.13
CA GLN A 145 -13.29 22.14 -26.26
C GLN A 145 -11.99 21.38 -26.63
N GLY A 146 -12.03 20.04 -26.58
CA GLY A 146 -10.86 19.19 -26.87
C GLY A 146 -9.84 19.06 -25.73
N LEU A 147 -9.98 19.82 -24.64
CA LEU A 147 -9.15 19.70 -23.44
C LEU A 147 -9.76 18.65 -22.50
N ARG A 148 -8.92 17.80 -21.91
CA ARG A 148 -9.33 16.78 -20.94
C ARG A 148 -8.86 17.11 -19.54
N TYR A 149 -9.71 16.80 -18.57
CA TYR A 149 -9.49 17.06 -17.18
C TYR A 149 -9.88 15.82 -16.38
N GLN A 150 -8.98 15.39 -15.51
CA GLN A 150 -9.27 14.38 -14.53
C GLN A 150 -9.77 15.05 -13.26
N LEU A 151 -11.01 14.76 -12.91
CA LEU A 151 -11.65 15.18 -11.68
C LEU A 151 -11.53 14.07 -10.64
N SER A 152 -11.32 14.43 -9.39
CA SER A 152 -11.30 13.52 -8.24
C SER A 152 -11.98 14.20 -7.05
N ARG A 153 -12.14 13.47 -5.94
CA ARG A 153 -12.61 14.05 -4.67
C ARG A 153 -11.68 15.14 -4.11
N TRP A 154 -10.42 15.15 -4.53
CA TRP A 154 -9.39 16.06 -4.01
C TRP A 154 -9.16 17.30 -4.87
N GLY A 155 -9.80 17.38 -6.04
CA GLY A 155 -9.60 18.45 -7.00
C GLY A 155 -9.59 17.91 -8.42
N TRP A 156 -9.11 18.75 -9.33
CA TRP A 156 -9.02 18.43 -10.74
C TRP A 156 -7.59 18.65 -11.24
N ARG A 157 -7.19 17.88 -12.24
CA ARG A 157 -5.93 18.05 -12.96
C ARG A 157 -6.18 18.00 -14.45
N TYR A 158 -5.42 18.79 -15.20
CA TYR A 158 -5.41 18.71 -16.66
C TYR A 158 -4.70 17.42 -17.10
N VAL A 159 -5.19 16.75 -18.15
CA VAL A 159 -4.61 15.51 -18.68
C VAL A 159 -4.44 15.66 -20.19
N THR A 160 -3.21 15.50 -20.67
CA THR A 160 -2.88 15.44 -22.10
C THR A 160 -3.32 14.11 -22.70
N LYS A 161 -3.47 14.07 -24.04
CA LYS A 161 -3.98 12.89 -24.74
C LYS A 161 -2.99 11.71 -24.80
N ASP A 162 -1.72 11.99 -24.45
CA ASP A 162 -0.58 11.07 -24.47
C ASP A 162 -0.34 10.41 -23.10
#